data_AF-B1PVU7-F1
#
_entry.id   AF-B1PVU7-F1
#
_cell.length_a   1.000
_cell.length_b   1.000
_cell.length_c   1.000
_cell.angle_alpha   90.00
_cell.angle_beta   90.00
_cell.angle_gamma   90.00
#
_symmetry.space_group_name_H-M   'P 1'
#
loop_
_entity.id
_entity.type
_entity.pdbx_description
1 polymer ?
#
loop_
_entity_poly.entity_id
_entity_poly.type
_entity_poly.pdbx_seq_one_letter_code
_entity_poly.pdbx_strand_id
1 'polypeptide(L)'
;AMQIGMSMISAYKLCAGESVTGEFAYYAKHAAVVQLSNYMPVKRARAHNEPGGMPLGINADSVRSPALFPNDPIRNELESIAVAAMVYDQLWFGTYMSGGVGFTQYASATYTDNILEDFCYKGCEIGLDYAGGEMASIKGDKLNMDILEEIIRAENDYALTQYEAYPTVAESHFGGSVRACCAAAGCGSAVACATGLAQPTLSAWSLSMLGHYERKGRLGFFGYDLQDQCTACGSYSYQSDEGMPFEMRGVNYPNYAM
;
A
#
# COMPACT_ATOMS: atom_id res chain seq x y z
N ALA A 1 4.18 28.35 6.94
CA ALA A 1 4.11 29.18 8.16
C ALA A 1 4.63 30.61 7.97
N MET A 2 5.91 30.83 7.63
CA MET A 2 6.48 32.19 7.56
C MET A 2 5.71 33.12 6.62
N GLN A 3 5.40 32.65 5.39
CA GLN A 3 4.64 33.44 4.42
C GLN A 3 3.18 33.65 4.84
N ILE A 4 2.59 32.69 5.55
CA ILE A 4 1.24 32.85 6.13
C ILE A 4 1.28 33.95 7.19
N GLY A 5 2.28 33.95 8.07
CA GLY A 5 2.48 34.99 9.09
C GLY A 5 2.63 36.38 8.48
N MET A 6 3.50 36.53 7.46
CA MET A 6 3.67 37.82 6.77
C MET A 6 2.39 38.27 6.06
N SER A 7 1.64 37.33 5.46
CA SER A 7 0.36 37.64 4.83
C SER A 7 -0.68 38.10 5.85
N MET A 8 -0.74 37.47 7.04
CA MET A 8 -1.64 37.90 8.12
C MET A 8 -1.30 39.32 8.58
N ILE A 9 -0.02 39.62 8.80
CA ILE A 9 0.44 40.95 9.18
C ILE A 9 0.01 41.99 8.16
N SER A 10 0.29 41.73 6.88
CA SER A 10 -0.01 42.66 5.79
C SER A 10 -1.50 42.83 5.53
N ALA A 11 -2.25 41.73 5.38
CA ALA A 11 -3.66 41.75 4.99
C ALA A 11 -4.58 42.33 6.08
N TYR A 12 -4.27 42.08 7.35
CA TYR A 12 -5.08 42.54 8.49
C TYR A 12 -4.52 43.78 9.18
N LYS A 13 -3.49 44.42 8.60
CA LYS A 13 -2.88 45.66 9.12
C LYS A 13 -2.41 45.54 10.58
N LEU A 14 -1.83 44.39 10.93
CA LEU A 14 -1.28 44.14 12.26
C LEU A 14 0.10 44.79 12.43
N CYS A 15 0.56 44.92 13.66
CA CYS A 15 1.94 45.29 13.93
C CYS A 15 2.88 44.18 13.43
N ALA A 16 4.01 44.57 12.83
CA ALA A 16 5.00 43.65 12.28
C ALA A 16 5.92 43.08 13.39
N GLY A 17 5.38 42.18 14.21
CA GLY A 17 6.10 41.52 15.30
C GLY A 17 5.51 41.80 16.68
N GLU A 18 4.22 41.51 16.87
CA GLU A 18 3.54 41.61 18.16
C GLU A 18 3.15 40.22 18.72
N SER A 19 2.55 40.17 19.91
CA SER A 19 2.17 38.89 20.56
C SER A 19 1.27 38.03 19.67
N VAL A 20 0.31 38.64 18.97
CA VAL A 20 -0.61 37.93 18.07
C VAL A 20 0.15 37.28 16.90
N THR A 21 1.27 37.85 16.47
CA THR A 21 2.15 37.23 15.46
C THR A 21 2.72 35.89 15.95
N GLY A 22 3.01 35.78 17.26
CA GLY A 22 3.43 34.53 17.89
C GLY A 22 2.35 33.45 17.85
N GLU A 23 1.08 33.82 18.10
CA GLU A 23 -0.05 32.89 18.03
C GLU A 23 -0.30 32.41 16.60
N PHE A 24 -0.18 33.29 15.59
CA PHE A 24 -0.24 32.86 14.18
C PHE A 24 0.89 31.90 13.82
N ALA A 25 2.08 32.04 14.42
CA ALA A 25 3.18 31.10 14.22
C ALA A 25 2.86 29.72 14.81
N TYR A 26 2.32 29.65 16.03
CA TYR A 26 1.90 28.39 16.65
C TYR A 26 0.75 27.73 15.87
N TYR A 27 -0.25 28.53 15.48
CA TYR A 27 -1.35 28.09 14.63
C TYR A 27 -0.85 27.42 13.35
N ALA A 28 0.01 28.12 12.59
CA ALA A 28 0.46 27.68 11.27
C ALA A 28 1.54 26.60 11.28
N LYS A 29 2.19 26.33 12.43
CA LYS A 29 3.26 25.33 12.57
C LYS A 29 2.89 24.11 13.42
N HIS A 30 1.86 24.22 14.25
CA HIS A 30 1.51 23.18 15.22
C HIS A 30 0.00 22.96 15.29
N ALA A 31 -0.78 23.98 15.66
CA ALA A 31 -2.18 23.74 16.03
C ALA A 31 -3.08 23.31 14.86
N ALA A 32 -2.80 23.78 13.64
CA ALA A 32 -3.67 23.56 12.48
C ALA A 32 -2.93 23.04 11.24
N VAL A 33 -1.64 22.71 11.35
CA VAL A 33 -0.91 22.14 10.21
C VAL A 33 -1.25 20.66 10.07
N VAL A 34 -1.58 20.25 8.84
CA VAL A 34 -1.63 18.84 8.46
C VAL A 34 -0.43 18.59 7.55
N GLN A 35 0.47 17.72 8.00
CA GLN A 35 1.67 17.35 7.26
C GLN A 35 1.43 16.08 6.46
N LEU A 36 2.29 15.84 5.46
CA LEU A 36 2.28 14.59 4.69
C LEU A 36 2.67 13.40 5.58
N SER A 37 3.67 13.61 6.44
CA SER A 37 4.23 12.58 7.31
C SER A 37 4.99 13.19 8.48
N ASN A 38 5.13 12.43 9.56
CA ASN A 38 5.93 12.81 10.73
C ASN A 38 7.41 12.39 10.57
N TYR A 39 8.27 12.77 11.53
CA TYR A 39 9.68 12.37 11.57
C TYR A 39 9.86 10.86 11.85
N MET A 40 11.08 10.36 11.63
CA MET A 40 11.42 8.93 11.74
C MET A 40 12.29 8.58 12.96
N PRO A 41 12.20 7.34 13.50
CA PRO A 41 13.12 6.84 14.52
C PRO A 41 14.59 6.91 14.09
N VAL A 42 15.48 7.13 15.06
CA VAL A 42 16.85 7.61 14.82
C VAL A 42 17.74 6.70 13.96
N LYS A 43 17.48 5.39 13.91
CA LYS A 43 18.21 4.47 13.01
C LYS A 43 18.06 4.86 11.53
N ARG A 44 16.92 5.47 11.18
CA ARG A 44 16.54 5.93 9.85
C ARG A 44 16.06 7.39 9.93
N ALA A 45 16.80 8.21 10.68
CA ALA A 45 16.43 9.59 10.99
C ALA A 45 16.12 10.40 9.73
N ARG A 46 14.91 10.98 9.72
CA ARG A 46 14.38 11.82 8.64
C ARG A 46 13.50 12.91 9.21
N ALA A 47 13.44 14.02 8.50
CA ALA A 47 12.54 15.12 8.81
C ALA A 47 11.08 14.73 8.50
N HIS A 48 10.16 15.62 8.86
CA HIS A 48 8.76 15.53 8.42
C HIS A 48 8.65 15.58 6.90
N ASN A 49 7.50 15.14 6.37
CA ASN A 49 7.18 15.15 4.94
C ASN A 49 8.10 14.27 4.06
N GLU A 50 8.85 13.34 4.66
CA GLU A 50 9.64 12.33 3.95
C GLU A 50 8.84 11.04 3.75
N PRO A 51 9.13 10.23 2.72
CA PRO A 51 8.38 9.01 2.41
C PRO A 51 8.29 8.01 3.58
N GLY A 52 9.34 7.94 4.40
CA GLY A 52 9.44 7.02 5.53
C GLY A 52 8.27 7.07 6.51
N GLY A 53 7.70 8.27 6.70
CA GLY A 53 6.57 8.47 7.61
C GLY A 53 5.22 8.60 6.92
N MET A 54 5.14 8.47 5.60
CA MET A 54 3.93 8.68 4.81
C MET A 54 3.04 7.43 4.91
N PRO A 55 1.81 7.53 5.45
CA PRO A 55 0.88 6.40 5.49
C PRO A 55 0.44 5.98 4.09
N LEU A 56 0.10 4.70 3.92
CA LEU A 56 -0.39 4.13 2.65
C LEU A 56 -1.68 4.81 2.18
N GLY A 57 -2.58 5.17 3.10
CA GLY A 57 -3.80 5.92 2.78
C GLY A 57 -3.50 7.29 2.15
N ILE A 58 -2.44 7.98 2.60
CA ILE A 58 -2.03 9.28 2.04
C ILE A 58 -1.45 9.12 0.63
N ASN A 59 -0.72 8.02 0.36
CA ASN A 59 -0.33 7.68 -1.00
C ASN A 59 -1.55 7.51 -1.91
N ALA A 60 -2.53 6.72 -1.48
CA ALA A 60 -3.75 6.47 -2.24
C ALA A 60 -4.56 7.77 -2.48
N ASP A 61 -4.74 8.59 -1.45
CA ASP A 61 -5.47 9.87 -1.53
C ASP A 61 -4.78 10.91 -2.41
N SER A 62 -3.48 10.76 -2.68
CA SER A 62 -2.74 11.66 -3.59
C SER A 62 -3.12 11.45 -5.06
N VAL A 63 -3.67 10.29 -5.40
CA VAL A 63 -4.02 9.88 -6.76
C VAL A 63 -5.46 10.27 -7.10
N ARG A 64 -5.69 10.71 -8.33
CA ARG A 64 -6.98 11.26 -8.77
C ARG A 64 -7.92 10.24 -9.40
N SER A 65 -7.47 8.99 -9.58
CA SER A 65 -8.25 7.95 -10.24
C SER A 65 -9.66 7.80 -9.68
N PRO A 66 -9.90 7.79 -8.35
CA PRO A 66 -11.26 7.64 -7.82
C PRO A 66 -12.23 8.75 -8.25
N ALA A 67 -11.74 9.97 -8.47
CA ALA A 67 -12.55 11.09 -8.93
C ALA A 67 -12.78 11.07 -10.45
N LEU A 68 -11.82 10.56 -11.21
CA LEU A 68 -11.87 10.53 -12.68
C LEU A 68 -12.60 9.27 -13.20
N PHE A 69 -12.48 8.15 -12.49
CA PHE A 69 -13.00 6.83 -12.84
C PHE A 69 -13.68 6.19 -11.61
N PRO A 70 -14.82 6.74 -11.16
CA PRO A 70 -15.43 6.35 -9.88
C PRO A 70 -15.94 4.91 -9.83
N ASN A 71 -16.20 4.30 -10.98
CA ASN A 71 -16.71 2.92 -11.08
C ASN A 71 -15.63 1.90 -11.43
N ASP A 72 -14.36 2.31 -11.44
CA ASP A 72 -13.23 1.45 -11.77
C ASP A 72 -12.29 1.33 -10.57
N PRO A 73 -12.62 0.46 -9.59
CA PRO A 73 -11.84 0.32 -8.37
C PRO A 73 -10.43 -0.22 -8.64
N ILE A 74 -10.25 -1.02 -9.69
CA ILE A 74 -8.95 -1.63 -10.01
C ILE A 74 -8.02 -0.61 -10.67
N ARG A 75 -8.53 0.25 -11.55
CA ARG A 75 -7.74 1.41 -12.00
C ARG A 75 -7.29 2.28 -10.81
N ASN A 76 -8.16 2.48 -9.81
CA ASN A 76 -7.80 3.24 -8.61
C ASN A 76 -6.65 2.58 -7.83
N GLU A 77 -6.69 1.26 -7.70
CA GLU A 77 -5.63 0.47 -7.09
C GLU A 77 -4.32 0.61 -7.88
N LEU A 78 -4.34 0.36 -9.19
CA LEU A 78 -3.15 0.36 -10.04
C LEU A 78 -2.46 1.73 -10.11
N GLU A 79 -3.24 2.82 -10.15
CA GLU A 79 -2.66 4.17 -10.15
C GLU A 79 -2.03 4.53 -8.80
N SER A 80 -2.63 4.05 -7.69
CA SER A 80 -2.03 4.16 -6.35
C SER A 80 -0.76 3.33 -6.24
N ILE A 81 -0.75 2.11 -6.79
CA ILE A 81 0.41 1.21 -6.83
C ILE A 81 1.55 1.81 -7.64
N ALA A 82 1.28 2.42 -8.79
CA ALA A 82 2.32 3.06 -9.60
C ALA A 82 3.05 4.18 -8.83
N VAL A 83 2.31 5.01 -8.08
CA VAL A 83 2.89 6.04 -7.20
C VAL A 83 3.64 5.39 -6.05
N ALA A 84 3.04 4.39 -5.39
CA ALA A 84 3.63 3.70 -4.24
C ALA A 84 4.95 3.02 -4.60
N ALA A 85 5.01 2.29 -5.71
CA ALA A 85 6.20 1.58 -6.17
C ALA A 85 7.33 2.56 -6.52
N MET A 86 7.02 3.70 -7.14
CA MET A 86 8.03 4.72 -7.39
C MET A 86 8.52 5.38 -6.09
N VAL A 87 7.60 5.78 -5.21
CA VAL A 87 7.95 6.50 -3.97
C VAL A 87 8.60 5.59 -2.93
N TYR A 88 8.01 4.45 -2.63
CA TYR A 88 8.49 3.54 -1.59
C TYR A 88 9.64 2.65 -2.08
N ASP A 89 9.57 2.05 -3.27
CA ASP A 89 10.61 1.12 -3.68
C ASP A 89 11.78 1.83 -4.37
N GLN A 90 11.54 2.70 -5.35
CA GLN A 90 12.64 3.33 -6.10
C GLN A 90 13.32 4.44 -5.30
N LEU A 91 12.54 5.36 -4.73
CA LEU A 91 13.08 6.48 -3.98
C LEU A 91 13.42 6.09 -2.54
N TRP A 92 12.44 5.63 -1.75
CA TRP A 92 12.68 5.38 -0.33
C TRP A 92 13.63 4.22 -0.09
N PHE A 93 13.27 3.00 -0.45
CA PHE A 93 14.12 1.83 -0.25
C PHE A 93 15.34 1.86 -1.16
N GLY A 94 15.16 2.19 -2.44
CA GLY A 94 16.21 2.16 -3.46
C GLY A 94 17.21 3.31 -3.43
N THR A 95 16.90 4.40 -2.72
CA THR A 95 17.80 5.56 -2.59
C THR A 95 18.00 5.99 -1.14
N TYR A 96 16.95 6.41 -0.43
CA TYR A 96 17.08 6.96 0.92
C TYR A 96 17.62 5.95 1.94
N MET A 97 17.30 4.67 1.77
CA MET A 97 17.66 3.58 2.67
C MET A 97 18.74 2.64 2.11
N SER A 98 19.12 2.81 0.84
CA SER A 98 20.21 2.04 0.20
C SER A 98 21.07 2.91 -0.73
N GLY A 99 20.69 3.03 -2.01
CA GLY A 99 21.41 3.76 -3.06
C GLY A 99 22.12 2.87 -4.09
N GLY A 100 22.67 3.48 -5.13
CA GLY A 100 23.37 2.79 -6.23
C GLY A 100 22.47 2.54 -7.44
N VAL A 101 22.53 1.34 -8.03
CA VAL A 101 21.67 0.95 -9.16
C VAL A 101 20.18 0.99 -8.75
N GLY A 102 19.89 0.68 -7.49
CA GLY A 102 18.55 0.79 -6.92
C GLY A 102 17.59 -0.33 -7.35
N PHE A 103 16.30 -0.07 -7.22
CA PHE A 103 15.23 -1.05 -7.27
C PHE A 103 14.24 -0.82 -8.41
N THR A 104 14.73 -0.33 -9.55
CA THR A 104 13.89 0.09 -10.68
C THR A 104 12.90 -1.00 -11.12
N GLN A 105 13.38 -2.23 -11.32
CA GLN A 105 12.57 -3.35 -11.80
C GLN A 105 11.79 -4.08 -10.70
N TYR A 106 12.12 -3.87 -9.43
CA TYR A 106 11.21 -4.29 -8.35
C TYR A 106 9.92 -3.47 -8.41
N ALA A 107 10.06 -2.16 -8.57
CA ALA A 107 8.93 -1.26 -8.69
C ALA A 107 8.20 -1.42 -10.03
N SER A 108 8.92 -1.39 -11.15
CA SER A 108 8.30 -1.31 -12.49
C SER A 108 7.44 -2.51 -12.83
N ALA A 109 7.75 -3.70 -12.31
CA ALA A 109 6.92 -4.89 -12.45
C ALA A 109 5.44 -4.66 -12.04
N THR A 110 5.18 -3.72 -11.13
CA THR A 110 3.82 -3.41 -10.67
C THR A 110 3.09 -2.37 -11.53
N TYR A 111 3.77 -1.70 -12.46
CA TYR A 111 3.19 -0.66 -13.31
C TYR A 111 3.55 -0.79 -14.79
N THR A 112 4.07 -1.94 -15.22
CA THR A 112 4.41 -2.23 -16.63
C THR A 112 3.80 -3.56 -17.09
N ASP A 113 3.79 -3.74 -18.41
CA ASP A 113 3.41 -4.97 -19.10
C ASP A 113 1.97 -5.47 -18.84
N ASN A 114 1.16 -4.68 -18.13
CA ASN A 114 -0.20 -5.02 -17.69
C ASN A 114 -0.31 -6.36 -16.93
N ILE A 115 0.79 -6.87 -16.38
CA ILE A 115 0.79 -8.16 -15.67
C ILE A 115 0.03 -8.03 -14.34
N LEU A 116 0.37 -7.02 -13.54
CA LEU A 116 -0.38 -6.76 -12.32
C LEU A 116 -1.81 -6.29 -12.61
N GLU A 117 -1.99 -5.52 -13.69
CA GLU A 117 -3.30 -5.08 -14.14
C GLU A 117 -4.22 -6.29 -14.40
N ASP A 118 -3.76 -7.27 -15.16
CA ASP A 118 -4.49 -8.52 -15.42
C ASP A 118 -4.91 -9.24 -14.12
N PHE A 119 -3.97 -9.39 -13.17
CA PHE A 119 -4.24 -10.10 -11.92
C PHE A 119 -5.25 -9.35 -11.04
N CYS A 120 -5.12 -8.03 -10.91
CA CYS A 120 -6.06 -7.25 -10.08
C CYS A 120 -7.47 -7.22 -10.69
N TYR A 121 -7.60 -7.10 -12.02
CA TYR A 121 -8.90 -7.18 -12.68
C TYR A 121 -9.52 -8.58 -12.55
N LYS A 122 -8.73 -9.64 -12.73
CA LYS A 122 -9.22 -11.00 -12.53
C LYS A 122 -9.60 -11.28 -11.08
N GLY A 123 -8.79 -10.79 -10.15
CA GLY A 123 -9.07 -10.85 -8.73
C GLY A 123 -10.42 -10.20 -8.41
N CYS A 124 -10.67 -8.99 -8.92
CA CYS A 124 -11.96 -8.33 -8.72
C CYS A 124 -13.14 -9.15 -9.28
N GLU A 125 -13.01 -9.73 -10.48
CA GLU A 125 -14.02 -10.62 -11.07
C GLU A 125 -14.31 -11.81 -10.14
N ILE A 126 -13.28 -12.51 -9.68
CA ILE A 126 -13.41 -13.65 -8.75
C ILE A 126 -14.07 -13.20 -7.44
N GLY A 127 -13.61 -12.10 -6.86
CA GLY A 127 -14.18 -11.55 -5.63
C GLY A 127 -15.67 -11.22 -5.78
N LEU A 128 -16.06 -10.65 -6.91
CA LEU A 128 -17.46 -10.35 -7.22
C LEU A 128 -18.30 -11.62 -7.41
N ASP A 129 -17.77 -12.65 -8.06
CA ASP A 129 -18.46 -13.94 -8.22
C ASP A 129 -18.80 -14.57 -6.86
N TYR A 130 -17.83 -14.60 -5.93
CA TYR A 130 -18.06 -15.09 -4.57
C TYR A 130 -18.97 -14.16 -3.74
N ALA A 131 -19.02 -12.86 -4.08
CA ALA A 131 -19.94 -11.89 -3.50
C ALA A 131 -21.34 -11.89 -4.14
N GLY A 132 -21.63 -12.82 -5.06
CA GLY A 132 -22.92 -12.92 -5.75
C GLY A 132 -23.20 -11.79 -6.74
N GLY A 133 -22.15 -11.19 -7.30
CA GLY A 133 -22.22 -10.03 -8.20
C GLY A 133 -22.44 -8.69 -7.49
N GLU A 134 -22.56 -8.68 -6.15
CA GLU A 134 -22.76 -7.48 -5.36
C GLU A 134 -21.44 -7.01 -4.74
N MET A 135 -20.81 -5.99 -5.34
CA MET A 135 -19.56 -5.42 -4.84
C MET A 135 -19.70 -4.95 -3.38
N ALA A 136 -18.68 -5.24 -2.57
CA ALA A 136 -18.61 -4.91 -1.15
C ALA A 136 -19.75 -5.49 -0.27
N SER A 137 -20.37 -6.59 -0.70
CA SER A 137 -21.47 -7.23 0.05
C SER A 137 -21.01 -8.13 1.19
N ILE A 138 -19.76 -8.62 1.18
CA ILE A 138 -19.21 -9.51 2.21
C ILE A 138 -18.73 -8.67 3.41
N LYS A 139 -19.66 -8.33 4.29
CA LYS A 139 -19.44 -7.57 5.53
C LYS A 139 -20.24 -8.18 6.69
N GLY A 140 -19.88 -7.83 7.93
CA GLY A 140 -20.62 -8.27 9.12
C GLY A 140 -20.70 -9.80 9.20
N ASP A 141 -21.91 -10.33 9.38
CA ASP A 141 -22.15 -11.78 9.53
C ASP A 141 -21.74 -12.61 8.30
N LYS A 142 -21.62 -11.99 7.12
CA LYS A 142 -21.17 -12.69 5.90
C LYS A 142 -19.64 -12.84 5.83
N LEU A 143 -18.89 -12.04 6.59
CA LEU A 143 -17.43 -12.05 6.55
C LEU A 143 -16.89 -13.13 7.49
N ASN A 144 -16.30 -14.17 6.93
CA ASN A 144 -15.71 -15.29 7.67
C ASN A 144 -14.48 -15.85 6.94
N MET A 145 -13.70 -16.71 7.61
CA MET A 145 -12.47 -17.25 7.04
C MET A 145 -12.70 -18.21 5.87
N ASP A 146 -13.82 -18.94 5.84
CA ASP A 146 -14.09 -19.92 4.78
C ASP A 146 -14.26 -19.20 3.43
N ILE A 147 -15.10 -18.17 3.36
CA ILE A 147 -15.31 -17.41 2.13
C ILE A 147 -14.06 -16.63 1.70
N LEU A 148 -13.27 -16.13 2.67
CA LEU A 148 -11.99 -15.49 2.36
C LEU A 148 -11.01 -16.51 1.77
N GLU A 149 -10.86 -17.67 2.38
CA GLU A 149 -9.96 -18.73 1.90
C GLU A 149 -10.31 -19.17 0.48
N GLU A 150 -11.61 -19.35 0.17
CA GLU A 150 -12.07 -19.71 -1.17
C GLU A 150 -11.68 -18.66 -2.22
N ILE A 151 -11.96 -17.37 -1.95
CA ILE A 151 -11.59 -16.25 -2.84
C ILE A 151 -10.08 -16.21 -3.06
N ILE A 152 -9.31 -16.25 -1.96
CA ILE A 152 -7.85 -16.10 -2.00
C ILE A 152 -7.21 -17.25 -2.76
N ARG A 153 -7.63 -18.49 -2.51
CA ARG A 153 -7.05 -19.66 -3.19
C ARG A 153 -7.39 -19.67 -4.69
N ALA A 154 -8.59 -19.24 -5.07
CA ALA A 154 -8.99 -19.15 -6.48
C ALA A 154 -8.12 -18.13 -7.25
N GLU A 155 -7.96 -16.92 -6.72
CA GLU A 155 -7.15 -15.89 -7.38
C GLU A 155 -5.65 -16.23 -7.33
N ASN A 156 -5.15 -16.78 -6.23
CA ASN A 156 -3.74 -17.16 -6.15
C ASN A 156 -3.40 -18.27 -7.14
N ASP A 157 -4.31 -19.22 -7.37
CA ASP A 157 -4.14 -20.24 -8.41
C ASP A 157 -4.11 -19.61 -9.82
N TYR A 158 -5.01 -18.65 -10.09
CA TYR A 158 -5.04 -17.92 -11.36
C TYR A 158 -3.71 -17.20 -11.63
N ALA A 159 -3.30 -16.30 -10.74
CA ALA A 159 -2.11 -15.47 -10.94
C ALA A 159 -0.83 -16.31 -11.06
N LEU A 160 -0.70 -17.36 -10.24
CA LEU A 160 0.48 -18.25 -10.28
C LEU A 160 0.49 -19.16 -11.50
N THR A 161 -0.69 -19.49 -12.06
CA THR A 161 -0.83 -20.21 -13.32
C THR A 161 -0.43 -19.34 -14.50
N GLN A 162 -0.69 -18.03 -14.50
CA GLN A 162 -0.26 -17.14 -15.59
C GLN A 162 1.27 -17.17 -15.78
N TYR A 163 2.03 -17.16 -14.69
CA TYR A 163 3.49 -17.32 -14.75
C TYR A 163 3.96 -18.70 -15.25
N GLU A 164 3.15 -19.75 -15.14
CA GLU A 164 3.49 -21.10 -15.62
C GLU A 164 3.09 -21.30 -17.08
N ALA A 165 1.87 -20.88 -17.43
CA ALA A 165 1.26 -21.05 -18.73
C ALA A 165 1.83 -20.11 -19.79
N TYR A 166 2.26 -18.90 -19.37
CA TYR A 166 2.85 -17.89 -20.24
C TYR A 166 4.29 -17.57 -19.79
N PRO A 167 5.30 -18.35 -20.21
CA PRO A 167 6.68 -18.17 -19.75
C PRO A 167 7.25 -16.77 -19.97
N THR A 168 6.78 -16.03 -20.98
CA THR A 168 7.18 -14.63 -21.23
C THR A 168 6.77 -13.70 -20.09
N VAL A 169 5.66 -13.98 -19.40
CA VAL A 169 5.21 -13.22 -18.23
C VAL A 169 6.18 -13.45 -17.06
N ALA A 170 6.62 -14.69 -16.86
CA ALA A 170 7.65 -15.01 -15.86
C ALA A 170 9.05 -14.50 -16.25
N GLU A 171 9.33 -14.34 -17.56
CA GLU A 171 10.57 -13.74 -18.06
C GLU A 171 10.60 -12.23 -17.82
N SER A 172 9.51 -11.50 -18.09
CA SER A 172 9.35 -10.09 -17.68
C SER A 172 9.52 -9.95 -16.17
N HIS A 173 8.80 -10.78 -15.40
CA HIS A 173 8.91 -10.83 -13.95
C HIS A 173 9.91 -11.91 -13.50
N PHE A 174 11.16 -11.83 -13.98
CA PHE A 174 12.20 -12.84 -13.71
C PHE A 174 12.53 -12.99 -12.22
N GLY A 175 12.38 -11.92 -11.43
CA GLY A 175 12.57 -11.93 -9.98
C GLY A 175 11.38 -12.54 -9.24
N GLY A 176 11.64 -13.46 -8.30
CA GLY A 176 10.58 -14.09 -7.51
C GLY A 176 9.76 -13.11 -6.68
N SER A 177 10.39 -12.06 -6.16
CA SER A 177 9.76 -11.04 -5.32
C SER A 177 8.64 -10.31 -6.04
N VAL A 178 8.83 -9.93 -7.30
CA VAL A 178 7.79 -9.22 -8.06
C VAL A 178 6.64 -10.14 -8.44
N ARG A 179 6.91 -11.43 -8.65
CA ARG A 179 5.85 -12.44 -8.85
C ARG A 179 5.03 -12.64 -7.57
N ALA A 180 5.70 -12.69 -6.42
CA ALA A 180 5.06 -12.79 -5.12
C ALA A 180 4.19 -11.56 -4.82
N CYS A 181 4.74 -10.36 -5.01
CA CYS A 181 4.03 -9.09 -4.89
C CYS A 181 2.77 -9.06 -5.76
N CYS A 182 2.88 -9.38 -7.05
CA CYS A 182 1.75 -9.27 -7.96
C CYS A 182 0.66 -10.31 -7.69
N ALA A 183 1.01 -11.56 -7.38
CA ALA A 183 0.03 -12.59 -7.03
C ALA A 183 -0.73 -12.25 -5.74
N ALA A 184 -0.02 -11.74 -4.73
CA ALA A 184 -0.63 -11.33 -3.47
C ALA A 184 -1.48 -10.06 -3.61
N ALA A 185 -1.08 -9.13 -4.47
CA ALA A 185 -1.87 -7.95 -4.83
C ALA A 185 -3.18 -8.37 -5.52
N GLY A 186 -3.15 -9.27 -6.51
CA GLY A 186 -4.38 -9.81 -7.13
C GLY A 186 -5.34 -10.44 -6.10
N CYS A 187 -4.81 -11.25 -5.18
CA CYS A 187 -5.61 -11.81 -4.08
C CYS A 187 -6.21 -10.72 -3.17
N GLY A 188 -5.43 -9.66 -2.91
CA GLY A 188 -5.87 -8.47 -2.20
C GLY A 188 -7.03 -7.76 -2.91
N SER A 189 -6.92 -7.54 -4.23
CA SER A 189 -7.97 -6.95 -5.08
C SER A 189 -9.26 -7.77 -5.02
N ALA A 190 -9.15 -9.09 -5.04
CA ALA A 190 -10.31 -9.99 -4.94
C ALA A 190 -11.08 -9.79 -3.62
N VAL A 191 -10.36 -9.81 -2.51
CA VAL A 191 -10.97 -9.58 -1.19
C VAL A 191 -11.45 -8.13 -1.04
N ALA A 192 -10.74 -7.15 -1.61
CA ALA A 192 -11.15 -5.75 -1.59
C ALA A 192 -12.46 -5.52 -2.35
N CYS A 193 -12.62 -6.08 -3.56
CA CYS A 193 -13.86 -5.98 -4.33
C CYS A 193 -15.03 -6.70 -3.65
N ALA A 194 -14.78 -7.86 -3.05
CA ALA A 194 -15.82 -8.63 -2.36
C ALA A 194 -16.30 -7.98 -1.07
N THR A 195 -15.37 -7.40 -0.29
CA THR A 195 -15.66 -6.92 1.08
C THR A 195 -15.80 -5.41 1.19
N GLY A 196 -15.15 -4.63 0.31
CA GLY A 196 -15.00 -3.18 0.44
C GLY A 196 -14.38 -2.78 1.78
N LEU A 197 -13.42 -3.55 2.28
CA LEU A 197 -12.71 -3.34 3.55
C LEU A 197 -11.21 -3.58 3.34
N ALA A 198 -10.35 -2.76 3.94
CA ALA A 198 -8.90 -2.92 3.81
C ALA A 198 -8.34 -4.03 4.71
N GLN A 199 -8.78 -4.14 5.97
CA GLN A 199 -8.17 -5.09 6.91
C GLN A 199 -8.20 -6.57 6.45
N PRO A 200 -9.29 -7.09 5.85
CA PRO A 200 -9.33 -8.46 5.35
C PRO A 200 -8.35 -8.73 4.21
N THR A 201 -7.90 -7.72 3.46
CA THR A 201 -6.92 -7.92 2.39
C THR A 201 -5.54 -8.30 2.93
N LEU A 202 -5.24 -8.01 4.21
CA LEU A 202 -4.04 -8.52 4.87
C LEU A 202 -4.09 -10.05 5.07
N SER A 203 -5.29 -10.60 5.30
CA SER A 203 -5.47 -12.06 5.31
C SER A 203 -5.24 -12.67 3.92
N ALA A 204 -5.68 -11.97 2.87
CA ALA A 204 -5.40 -12.34 1.48
C ALA A 204 -3.91 -12.35 1.17
N TRP A 205 -3.22 -11.28 1.55
CA TRP A 205 -1.77 -11.16 1.39
C TRP A 205 -1.02 -12.31 2.06
N SER A 206 -1.34 -12.58 3.33
CA SER A 206 -0.68 -13.66 4.09
C SER A 206 -0.88 -15.02 3.45
N LEU A 207 -2.11 -15.39 3.11
CA LEU A 207 -2.40 -16.71 2.55
C LEU A 207 -1.87 -16.85 1.12
N SER A 208 -1.87 -15.77 0.32
CA SER A 208 -1.24 -15.76 -1.00
C SER A 208 0.25 -16.06 -0.91
N MET A 209 0.99 -15.38 -0.04
CA MET A 209 2.43 -15.55 0.12
C MET A 209 2.80 -16.97 0.58
N LEU A 210 2.10 -17.49 1.59
CA LEU A 210 2.32 -18.85 2.09
C LEU A 210 1.99 -19.90 1.02
N GLY A 211 0.85 -19.73 0.32
CA GLY A 211 0.45 -20.63 -0.76
C GLY A 211 1.36 -20.57 -1.98
N HIS A 212 1.92 -19.40 -2.30
CA HIS A 212 2.93 -19.24 -3.35
C HIS A 212 4.19 -20.04 -3.00
N TYR A 213 4.69 -19.86 -1.77
CA TYR A 213 5.87 -20.58 -1.30
C TYR A 213 5.66 -22.10 -1.42
N GLU A 214 4.52 -22.60 -0.94
CA GLU A 214 4.18 -24.03 -1.01
C GLU A 214 4.07 -24.53 -2.46
N ARG A 215 3.36 -23.80 -3.35
CA ARG A 215 3.18 -24.22 -4.75
C ARG A 215 4.49 -24.27 -5.52
N LYS A 216 5.35 -23.26 -5.35
CA LYS A 216 6.53 -23.06 -6.21
C LYS A 216 7.83 -23.58 -5.60
N GLY A 217 7.86 -23.84 -4.30
CA GLY A 217 9.08 -24.14 -3.54
C GLY A 217 10.06 -22.95 -3.47
N ARG A 218 9.57 -21.72 -3.72
CA ARG A 218 10.33 -20.46 -3.71
C ARG A 218 9.36 -19.27 -3.60
N LEU A 219 9.86 -18.12 -3.16
CA LEU A 219 9.09 -16.87 -3.09
C LEU A 219 9.91 -15.68 -3.62
N GLY A 220 10.48 -14.85 -2.75
CA GLY A 220 11.26 -13.66 -3.11
C GLY A 220 12.75 -13.75 -2.79
N PHE A 221 13.39 -12.59 -2.65
CA PHE A 221 14.78 -12.46 -2.23
C PHE A 221 14.97 -12.84 -0.75
N PHE A 222 16.22 -12.90 -0.29
CA PHE A 222 16.53 -13.18 1.11
C PHE A 222 15.96 -12.10 2.06
N GLY A 223 14.96 -12.46 2.87
CA GLY A 223 14.29 -11.53 3.77
C GLY A 223 13.09 -10.81 3.15
N TYR A 224 12.71 -11.13 1.91
CA TYR A 224 11.48 -10.63 1.28
C TYR A 224 10.25 -10.90 2.16
N ASP A 225 10.18 -12.09 2.73
CA ASP A 225 9.02 -12.58 3.47
C ASP A 225 9.02 -12.22 4.96
N LEU A 226 9.91 -11.32 5.42
CA LEU A 226 9.93 -10.87 6.81
C LEU A 226 8.55 -10.35 7.24
N GLN A 227 7.94 -9.47 6.43
CA GLN A 227 6.60 -8.97 6.72
C GLN A 227 5.53 -10.02 6.43
N ASP A 228 5.73 -10.84 5.42
CA ASP A 228 4.73 -11.83 4.96
C ASP A 228 4.48 -12.88 6.04
N GLN A 229 5.53 -13.38 6.70
CA GLN A 229 5.43 -14.30 7.84
C GLN A 229 4.77 -13.65 9.07
N CYS A 230 4.90 -12.32 9.21
CA CYS A 230 4.26 -11.57 10.29
C CYS A 230 2.82 -11.16 9.98
N THR A 231 2.39 -11.21 8.71
CA THR A 231 1.14 -10.57 8.27
C THR A 231 -0.08 -11.23 8.93
N ALA A 232 -0.14 -12.55 9.01
CA ALA A 232 -1.26 -13.24 9.67
C ALA A 232 -1.43 -12.80 11.14
N CYS A 233 -0.33 -12.75 11.89
CA CYS A 233 -0.32 -12.33 13.30
C CYS A 233 -0.71 -10.85 13.44
N GLY A 234 -0.09 -9.97 12.65
CA GLY A 234 -0.31 -8.52 12.69
C GLY A 234 -1.63 -8.07 12.08
N SER A 235 -2.36 -8.93 11.35
CA SER A 235 -3.60 -8.55 10.66
C SER A 235 -4.69 -8.07 11.61
N TYR A 236 -4.86 -8.74 12.75
CA TYR A 236 -5.89 -8.42 13.74
C TYR A 236 -5.31 -8.26 15.15
N SER A 237 -3.97 -8.16 15.26
CA SER A 237 -3.32 -7.80 16.53
C SER A 237 -3.76 -6.40 16.95
N TYR A 238 -3.82 -6.20 18.26
CA TYR A 238 -4.05 -4.91 18.93
C TYR A 238 -2.91 -4.60 19.90
N GLN A 239 -1.81 -5.35 19.84
CA GLN A 239 -0.63 -5.10 20.67
C GLN A 239 0.07 -3.80 20.21
N SER A 240 0.92 -3.27 21.09
CA SER A 240 1.55 -1.94 21.02
C SER A 240 1.92 -1.47 19.61
N ASP A 241 2.80 -2.22 18.95
CA ASP A 241 3.44 -1.89 17.67
C ASP A 241 3.20 -2.97 16.62
N GLU A 242 2.37 -3.97 16.95
CA GLU A 242 1.95 -5.03 16.03
C GLU A 242 0.62 -4.70 15.35
N GLY A 243 -0.28 -3.98 16.02
CA GLY A 243 -1.65 -3.77 15.58
C GLY A 243 -1.91 -2.36 15.07
N MET A 244 -2.33 -2.22 13.81
CA MET A 244 -2.93 -0.98 13.30
C MET A 244 -3.76 -1.22 12.03
N PRO A 245 -4.80 -0.39 11.76
CA PRO A 245 -5.57 -0.44 10.50
C PRO A 245 -4.66 -0.27 9.28
N PHE A 246 -4.97 -0.99 8.20
CA PHE A 246 -4.10 -1.07 7.03
C PHE A 246 -3.83 0.31 6.40
N GLU A 247 -4.85 1.16 6.27
CA GLU A 247 -4.74 2.50 5.67
C GLU A 247 -3.76 3.41 6.43
N MET A 248 -3.59 3.16 7.73
CA MET A 248 -2.70 3.93 8.60
C MET A 248 -1.26 3.39 8.61
N ARG A 249 -1.03 2.18 8.09
CA ARG A 249 0.32 1.59 7.99
C ARG A 249 1.18 2.38 7.01
N GLY A 250 2.47 2.07 7.02
CA GLY A 250 3.47 2.60 6.10
C GLY A 250 4.81 2.00 6.46
N VAL A 251 5.88 2.44 5.79
CA VAL A 251 7.25 1.89 5.97
C VAL A 251 7.90 2.24 7.32
N ASN A 252 7.14 2.77 8.28
CA ASN A 252 7.54 2.86 9.68
C ASN A 252 6.82 1.86 10.59
N TYR A 253 5.79 1.17 10.11
CA TYR A 253 5.23 0.00 10.80
C TYR A 253 6.33 -1.09 10.86
N PRO A 254 6.60 -1.72 12.02
CA PRO A 254 7.91 -2.33 12.28
C PRO A 254 8.38 -3.34 11.24
N ASN A 255 7.50 -4.24 10.79
CA ASN A 255 7.84 -5.27 9.82
C ASN A 255 7.79 -4.79 8.36
N TYR A 256 7.23 -3.61 8.05
CA TYR A 256 7.24 -3.00 6.70
C TYR A 256 8.44 -2.09 6.44
N ALA A 257 9.36 -1.98 7.40
CA ALA A 257 10.37 -0.92 7.38
C ALA A 257 11.65 -1.26 6.60
N MET A 258 11.68 -2.38 5.86
CA MET A 258 12.86 -2.90 5.15
C MET A 258 12.47 -3.64 3.87
#